data_AF-A0A554JAP3-F1
#
_entry.id   AF-A0A554JAP3-F1
#
_cell.length_a   1.000
_cell.length_b   1.000
_cell.length_c   1.000
_cell.angle_alpha   90.00
_cell.angle_beta   90.00
_cell.angle_gamma   90.00
#
_symmetry.space_group_name_H-M   'P 1'
#
loop_
_entity.id
_entity.type
_entity.pdbx_description
1 polymer ?
#
loop_
_entity_poly.entity_id
_entity_poly.type
_entity_poly.pdbx_seq_one_letter_code
_entity_poly.pdbx_strand_id
1 'polypeptide(L)' 'MSELEKTKNIIIKNIQKLCAHCVNGVEHKCPVQKIAEQISGIRGVPLIVNDEFRGVIFR' A
#
# COMPACT_ATOMS: atom_id res chain seq x y z
N MET A 1 -15.81 -6.50 9.68
CA MET A 1 -14.68 -6.53 8.73
C MET A 1 -14.09 -7.91 8.73
N SER A 2 -13.87 -8.49 7.55
CA SER A 2 -13.14 -9.76 7.41
C SER A 2 -11.65 -9.57 7.74
N GLU A 3 -10.95 -10.66 8.05
CA GLU A 3 -9.48 -10.62 8.26
C GLU A 3 -8.76 -10.07 7.03
N LEU A 4 -9.22 -10.41 5.82
CA LEU A 4 -8.69 -9.89 4.56
C LEU A 4 -8.83 -8.37 4.45
N GLU A 5 -9.96 -7.81 4.89
CA GLU A 5 -10.16 -6.35 4.91
C GLU A 5 -9.25 -5.66 5.93
N LYS A 6 -9.02 -6.28 7.09
CA LYS A 6 -8.06 -5.77 8.08
C LYS A 6 -6.65 -5.73 7.51
N THR A 7 -6.19 -6.82 6.89
CA THR A 7 -4.88 -6.89 6.25
C THR A 7 -4.73 -5.84 5.15
N LYS A 8 -5.77 -5.66 4.32
CA LYS A 8 -5.79 -4.62 3.28
C LYS A 8 -5.62 -3.22 3.88
N ASN A 9 -6.36 -2.91 4.94
CA ASN A 9 -6.29 -1.60 5.58
C ASN A 9 -4.91 -1.35 6.23
N ILE A 10 -4.28 -2.38 6.80
CA ILE A 10 -2.92 -2.30 7.35
C ILE A 10 -1.92 -1.99 6.23
N ILE A 11 -2.00 -2.72 5.11
CA ILE A 11 -1.16 -2.51 3.93
C ILE A 11 -1.27 -1.07 3.41
N ILE A 12 -2.50 -0.57 3.22
CA ILE A 12 -2.74 0.78 2.74
C ILE A 12 -2.10 1.80 3.69
N LYS A 13 -2.30 1.65 5.01
CA LYS A 13 -1.69 2.53 6.01
C LYS A 13 -0.16 2.49 5.98
N ASN A 14 0.44 1.33 5.78
CA ASN A 14 1.90 1.20 5.69
C ASN A 14 2.46 1.88 4.44
N ILE A 15 1.78 1.73 3.30
CA ILE A 15 2.16 2.39 2.05
C ILE A 15 2.04 3.91 2.18
N GLN A 16 0.96 4.40 2.79
CA GLN A 16 0.77 5.84 3.02
C GLN A 16 1.90 6.48 3.85
N LYS A 17 2.55 5.72 4.74
CA LYS A 17 3.72 6.20 5.51
C LYS A 17 4.93 6.56 4.66
N LEU A 18 5.00 6.09 3.42
CA LEU A 18 6.10 6.40 2.49
C LEU A 18 6.01 7.81 1.90
N CYS A 19 4.93 8.55 2.15
CA CYS A 19 4.76 9.92 1.69
C CYS A 19 4.25 10.84 2.81
N ALA A 20 4.95 11.93 3.08
CA ALA A 20 4.59 12.88 4.13
C ALA A 20 3.18 13.47 3.95
N HIS A 21 2.78 13.76 2.71
CA HIS A 21 1.44 14.28 2.43
C HIS A 21 0.36 13.21 2.58
N CYS A 22 0.63 11.95 2.19
CA CYS A 22 -0.30 10.83 2.39
C CYS A 22 -0.56 10.55 3.88
N VAL A 23 0.47 10.60 4.72
CA VAL A 23 0.33 10.44 6.19
C VAL A 23 -0.58 11.50 6.79
N ASN A 24 -0.46 12.74 6.30
CA ASN A 24 -1.21 13.88 6.81
C ASN A 24 -2.62 14.00 6.19
N GLY A 25 -3.03 13.06 5.34
CA GLY A 25 -4.33 13.10 4.67
C GLY A 25 -4.49 14.28 3.70
N VAL A 26 -3.38 14.85 3.23
CA VAL A 26 -3.39 15.99 2.29
C VAL A 26 -3.59 15.44 0.89
N GLU A 27 -4.59 15.98 0.18
CA GLU A 27 -4.83 15.64 -1.22
C GLU A 27 -3.68 16.15 -2.09
N HIS A 28 -3.07 15.26 -2.85
CA HIS A 28 -2.01 15.60 -3.78
C HIS A 28 -1.92 14.52 -4.87
N LYS A 29 -0.92 14.61 -5.76
CA LYS A 29 -0.71 13.63 -6.82
C LYS A 29 0.67 13.00 -6.65
N CYS A 30 0.74 11.87 -5.94
CA CYS A 30 1.97 11.09 -5.83
C CYS A 30 1.76 9.61 -6.21
N PRO A 31 2.85 8.89 -6.53
CA PRO A 31 2.80 7.46 -6.82
C PRO A 31 2.22 6.64 -5.66
N VAL A 32 2.52 7.01 -4.40
CA VAL A 32 2.05 6.31 -3.19
C VAL A 32 0.54 6.32 -3.09
N GLN A 33 -0.09 7.48 -3.33
CA GLN A 33 -1.55 7.61 -3.32
C GLN A 33 -2.19 6.76 -4.41
N LYS A 34 -1.64 6.79 -5.63
CA LYS A 34 -2.14 5.97 -6.76
C LYS A 34 -2.09 4.48 -6.43
N ILE A 35 -1.01 4.01 -5.81
CA ILE A 35 -0.86 2.59 -5.39
C ILE A 35 -1.89 2.25 -4.31
N ALA A 36 -2.08 3.12 -3.30
CA ALA A 36 -3.06 2.91 -2.24
C ALA A 36 -4.50 2.82 -2.79
N GLU A 37 -4.85 3.68 -3.75
CA GLU A 37 -6.15 3.65 -4.45
C GLU A 37 -6.35 2.36 -5.24
N GLN A 38 -5.32 1.92 -5.99
CA GLN A 38 -5.35 0.66 -6.73
C GLN A 38 -5.56 -0.54 -5.80
N ILE A 39 -4.84 -0.59 -4.67
CA ILE A 39 -4.98 -1.65 -3.67
C ILE A 39 -6.38 -1.65 -3.05
N SER A 40 -6.93 -0.48 -2.76
CA SER A 40 -8.29 -0.35 -2.21
C SER A 40 -9.34 -0.99 -3.13
N GLY A 41 -9.14 -0.87 -4.45
CA GLY A 41 -10.01 -1.44 -5.49
C GLY A 41 -9.95 -2.97 -5.63
N ILE A 42 -8.90 -3.64 -5.12
CA ILE A 42 -8.76 -5.10 -5.22
C ILE A 42 -9.76 -5.78 -4.27
N ARG A 43 -10.45 -6.81 -4.77
CA ARG A 43 -11.45 -7.61 -4.03
C ARG A 43 -11.22 -9.10 -4.26
N GLY A 44 -11.47 -9.91 -3.23
CA GLY A 44 -11.46 -11.38 -3.34
C GLY A 44 -10.08 -12.02 -3.45
N VAL A 45 -8.99 -11.28 -3.28
CA VAL A 45 -7.62 -11.78 -3.39
C VAL A 45 -6.82 -11.41 -2.12
N PRO A 46 -6.06 -12.34 -1.52
CA PRO A 46 -5.16 -12.02 -0.43
C PRO A 46 -4.01 -11.14 -0.93
N LEU A 47 -3.73 -10.06 -0.20
CA LEU A 47 -2.65 -9.13 -0.52
C LEU A 47 -1.47 -9.39 0.40
N ILE A 48 -0.29 -9.52 -0.20
CA ILE A 48 0.99 -9.65 0.50
C ILE A 48 1.86 -8.47 0.05
N VAL A 49 2.30 -7.66 1.00
CA VAL A 49 3.28 -6.61 0.74
C VAL A 49 4.59 -7.06 1.34
N ASN A 50 5.60 -7.17 0.49
CA ASN A 50 6.96 -7.48 0.90
C ASN A 50 7.69 -6.16 1.13
N ASP A 51 8.03 -5.88 2.39
CA ASP A 51 8.84 -4.74 2.80
C ASP A 51 10.35 -5.01 2.65
N GLU A 52 10.72 -6.27 2.45
CA GLU A 52 12.06 -6.69 2.08
C GLU A 52 12.24 -6.64 0.55
N PHE A 53 12.98 -5.65 0.07
CA PHE A 53 13.53 -5.71 -1.29
C PHE A 53 14.62 -6.78 -1.34
N ARG A 54 14.23 -8.04 -1.58
CA ARG A 54 15.15 -9.13 -1.96
C ARG A 54 15.46 -9.04 -3.45
N GLY A 55 15.83 -7.86 -3.92
CA GLY A 55 16.25 -7.70 -5.31
C GLY A 55 17.50 -8.54 -5.53
N VAL A 56 17.40 -9.56 -6.38
CA VAL A 56 18.58 -10.15 -6.97
C VAL A 56 19.15 -9.10 -7.93
N ILE A 57 20.23 -8.44 -7.51
CA ILE A 57 21.02 -7.59 -8.39
C ILE A 57 21.69 -8.54 -9.39
N PHE A 58 21.06 -8.74 -10.55
CA PHE A 58 21.75 -9.31 -11.69
C PHE A 58 22.64 -8.22 -12.30
N ARG A 59 23.94 -8.50 -12.35
CA ARG A 59 24.95 -7.73 -13.05
C ARG A 59 25.52 -8.58 -14.17
#